data_AF-A0A948LV15-F1
#
_entry.id   AF-A0A948LV15-F1
#
_cell.length_a   1.000
_cell.length_b   1.000
_cell.length_c   1.000
_cell.angle_alpha   90.00
_cell.angle_beta   90.00
_cell.angle_gamma   90.00
#
_symmetry.space_group_name_H-M   'P 1'
#
loop_
_entity.id
_entity.type
_entity.pdbx_description
1 polymer ?
#
loop_
_entity_poly.entity_id
_entity_poly.type
_entity_poly.pdbx_seq_one_letter_code
_entity_poly.pdbx_strand_id
1 'polypeptide(L)'
;MTALLALLFVVFVAFAKSGGDMAKAIFVSAFMAVFIGITWYFSSRRSQPPTEIERFAATAWLVIRRIVGIVGALVFLVVGLLFAIGYFDGAARLDTLTRLGYAVFLLGVSAFCVWVAIYGQGWNRLDWKDDVALHRENKKRYHWRR
;
A
#
# COMPACT_ATOMS: atom_id res chain seq x y z
N MET A 1 -2.75 0.39 -5.81
CA MET A 1 -1.41 0.64 -6.39
C MET A 1 -0.90 2.01 -5.94
N THR A 2 -1.73 3.03 -6.07
CA THR A 2 -1.50 4.39 -5.55
C THR A 2 -1.43 4.47 -4.03
N ALA A 3 -2.14 3.62 -3.28
CA ALA A 3 -1.98 3.50 -1.82
C ALA A 3 -0.59 3.00 -1.39
N LEU A 4 -0.01 2.05 -2.13
CA LEU A 4 1.33 1.54 -1.88
C LEU A 4 2.39 2.56 -2.30
N LEU A 5 2.17 3.25 -3.43
CA LEU A 5 2.99 4.40 -3.85
C LEU A 5 2.88 5.55 -2.86
N ALA A 6 1.72 5.81 -2.26
CA ALA A 6 1.54 6.81 -1.22
C ALA A 6 2.24 6.39 0.08
N LEU A 7 2.18 5.11 0.47
CA LEU A 7 2.92 4.59 1.61
C LEU A 7 4.43 4.71 1.39
N LEU A 8 4.91 4.29 0.20
CA LEU A 8 6.31 4.40 -0.20
C LEU A 8 6.74 5.87 -0.35
N PHE A 9 5.84 6.76 -0.76
CA PHE A 9 6.08 8.20 -0.82
C PHE A 9 6.15 8.80 0.59
N VAL A 10 5.30 8.38 1.53
CA VAL A 10 5.40 8.77 2.94
C VAL A 10 6.70 8.27 3.55
N VAL A 11 7.11 7.03 3.25
CA VAL A 11 8.42 6.49 3.62
C VAL A 11 9.55 7.31 2.99
N PHE A 12 9.45 7.65 1.71
CA PHE A 12 10.42 8.49 1.00
C PHE A 12 10.52 9.91 1.59
N VAL A 13 9.40 10.55 1.93
CA VAL A 13 9.37 11.89 2.56
C VAL A 13 9.94 11.84 3.97
N ALA A 14 9.61 10.82 4.76
CA ALA A 14 10.21 10.59 6.07
C ALA A 14 11.73 10.36 5.96
N PHE A 15 12.18 9.68 4.90
CA PHE A 15 13.58 9.40 4.60
C PHE A 15 14.36 10.63 4.09
N ALA A 16 13.74 11.44 3.22
CA ALA A 16 14.32 12.69 2.71
C ALA A 16 14.53 13.71 3.84
N LYS A 17 13.65 13.71 4.85
CA LYS A 17 13.84 14.48 6.08
C LYS A 17 14.92 13.94 7.01
N SER A 18 15.35 12.68 6.88
CA SER A 18 16.35 12.06 7.75
C SER A 18 17.80 12.28 7.29
N GLY A 19 18.06 13.10 6.25
CA GLY A 19 19.41 13.37 5.75
C GLY A 19 20.06 12.17 5.04
N GLY A 20 19.27 11.36 4.33
CA GLY A 20 19.74 10.12 3.70
C GLY A 20 20.76 10.33 2.56
N ASP A 21 21.83 9.53 2.60
CA ASP A 21 22.91 9.42 1.61
C ASP A 21 22.38 9.24 0.16
N MET A 22 22.99 9.91 -0.82
CA MET A 22 22.47 10.05 -2.19
C MET A 22 22.25 8.68 -2.89
N ALA A 23 23.08 7.69 -2.56
CA ALA A 23 22.93 6.32 -3.02
C ALA A 23 21.60 5.67 -2.58
N LYS A 24 21.13 5.97 -1.36
CA LYS A 24 19.87 5.45 -0.84
C LYS A 24 18.66 6.12 -1.50
N ALA A 25 18.75 7.42 -1.80
CA ALA A 25 17.70 8.14 -2.54
C ALA A 25 17.56 7.60 -3.98
N ILE A 26 18.67 7.32 -4.66
CA ILE A 26 18.69 6.69 -5.99
C ILE A 26 18.07 5.30 -5.92
N PHE A 27 18.43 4.48 -4.93
CA PHE A 27 17.87 3.15 -4.75
C PHE A 27 16.34 3.18 -4.56
N VAL A 28 15.84 4.05 -3.68
CA VAL A 28 14.38 4.18 -3.45
C VAL A 28 13.68 4.68 -4.71
N SER A 29 14.27 5.62 -5.46
CA SER A 29 13.71 6.15 -6.69
C SER A 29 13.66 5.10 -7.81
N ALA A 30 14.75 4.34 -7.99
CA ALA A 30 14.83 3.24 -8.94
C ALA A 30 13.83 2.14 -8.59
N PHE A 31 13.72 1.81 -7.30
CA PHE A 31 12.71 0.89 -6.80
C PHE A 31 11.32 1.38 -7.18
N MET A 32 10.96 2.63 -6.86
CA MET A 32 9.66 3.24 -7.23
C MET A 32 9.37 3.20 -8.73
N ALA A 33 10.36 3.50 -9.57
CA ALA A 33 10.23 3.48 -11.02
C ALA A 33 9.87 2.08 -11.54
N VAL A 34 10.43 1.01 -10.95
CA VAL A 34 10.08 -0.38 -11.29
C VAL A 34 8.60 -0.66 -11.00
N PHE A 35 8.06 -0.22 -9.86
CA PHE A 35 6.64 -0.39 -9.56
C PHE A 35 5.75 0.34 -10.56
N ILE A 36 6.10 1.58 -10.93
CA ILE A 36 5.37 2.33 -11.95
C ILE A 36 5.45 1.62 -13.31
N GLY A 37 6.63 1.17 -13.72
CA GLY A 37 6.84 0.48 -15.00
C GLY A 37 6.04 -0.81 -15.13
N ILE A 38 6.03 -1.63 -14.07
CA ILE A 38 5.24 -2.87 -14.00
C ILE A 38 3.75 -2.58 -14.24
N THR A 39 3.26 -1.49 -13.68
CA THR A 39 1.84 -1.16 -13.74
C THR A 39 1.41 -0.63 -15.08
N TRP A 40 2.29 0.15 -15.72
CA TRP A 40 2.08 0.60 -17.09
C TRP A 40 2.10 -0.59 -18.07
N TYR A 41 3.02 -1.54 -17.88
CA TYR A 41 3.09 -2.77 -18.67
C TYR A 41 1.80 -3.63 -18.56
N PHE A 42 1.29 -3.86 -17.35
CA PHE A 42 0.03 -4.59 -17.18
C PHE A 42 -1.17 -3.84 -17.77
N SER A 43 -1.17 -2.51 -17.70
CA SER A 43 -2.25 -1.69 -18.26
C SER A 43 -2.27 -1.73 -19.79
N SER A 44 -1.11 -1.76 -20.45
CA SER A 44 -1.01 -1.77 -21.92
C SER A 44 -1.36 -3.12 -22.54
N ARG A 45 -1.18 -4.23 -21.80
CA ARG A 45 -1.51 -5.59 -22.28
C ARG A 45 -2.90 -6.09 -21.90
N ARG A 46 -3.78 -5.22 -21.36
CA ARG A 46 -5.08 -5.64 -20.82
C ARG A 46 -6.03 -6.24 -21.88
N SER A 47 -5.84 -5.98 -23.18
CA SER A 47 -6.64 -6.56 -24.26
C SER A 47 -6.07 -7.87 -24.84
N GLN A 48 -4.86 -8.27 -24.47
CA GLN A 48 -4.21 -9.49 -24.98
C GLN A 48 -4.41 -10.68 -24.03
N PRO A 49 -4.37 -11.93 -24.53
CA PRO A 49 -4.37 -13.12 -23.68
C PRO A 49 -3.14 -13.10 -22.76
N PRO A 50 -3.31 -13.47 -21.47
CA PRO A 50 -2.22 -13.43 -20.50
C PRO A 50 -1.17 -14.48 -20.84
N THR A 51 0.10 -14.06 -20.86
CA THR A 51 1.23 -14.99 -20.96
C THR A 51 1.54 -15.62 -19.61
N GLU A 52 2.26 -16.76 -19.59
CA GLU A 52 2.70 -17.39 -18.32
C GLU A 52 3.58 -16.46 -17.48
N ILE A 53 4.42 -15.64 -18.12
CA ILE A 53 5.26 -14.64 -17.45
C ILE A 53 4.39 -13.54 -16.81
N GLU A 54 3.39 -13.04 -17.53
CA GLU A 54 2.42 -12.06 -17.03
C GLU A 54 1.66 -12.61 -15.82
N ARG A 55 1.24 -13.88 -15.90
CA ARG A 55 0.55 -14.57 -14.81
C ARG A 55 1.45 -14.74 -13.58
N PHE A 56 2.71 -15.13 -13.76
CA PHE A 56 3.69 -15.21 -12.68
C PHE A 56 3.90 -13.85 -12.03
N ALA A 57 4.15 -12.81 -12.83
CA ALA A 57 4.37 -11.45 -12.34
C ALA A 57 3.13 -10.90 -11.62
N ALA A 58 1.92 -11.15 -12.13
CA ALA A 58 0.68 -10.73 -11.49
C ALA A 58 0.45 -11.46 -10.15
N THR A 59 0.81 -12.74 -10.08
CA THR A 59 0.69 -13.54 -8.85
C THR A 59 1.73 -13.12 -7.82
N ALA A 60 2.99 -12.93 -8.23
CA ALA A 60 4.04 -12.38 -7.38
C ALA A 60 3.63 -11.00 -6.84
N TRP A 61 3.05 -10.16 -7.71
CA TRP A 61 2.50 -8.87 -7.31
C TRP A 61 1.40 -8.98 -6.26
N LEU A 62 0.45 -9.89 -6.44
CA LEU A 62 -0.61 -10.14 -5.47
C LEU A 62 -0.02 -10.51 -4.09
N VAL A 63 0.98 -11.39 -4.08
CA VAL A 63 1.63 -11.85 -2.83
C VAL A 63 2.37 -10.69 -2.17
N ILE A 64 3.20 -9.96 -2.90
CA ILE A 64 3.94 -8.80 -2.39
C ILE A 64 2.96 -7.77 -1.80
N ARG A 65 1.90 -7.44 -2.55
CA ARG A 65 0.88 -6.49 -2.10
C ARG A 65 0.19 -6.95 -0.82
N ARG A 66 -0.14 -8.24 -0.69
CA ARG A 66 -0.73 -8.80 0.52
C ARG A 66 0.21 -8.68 1.71
N ILE A 67 1.48 -9.05 1.54
CA ILE A 67 2.48 -8.95 2.62
C ILE A 67 2.63 -7.50 3.06
N VAL A 68 2.87 -6.58 2.11
CA VAL A 68 3.07 -5.15 2.44
C VAL A 68 1.81 -4.54 3.07
N GLY A 69 0.62 -4.86 2.55
CA GLY A 69 -0.64 -4.35 3.10
C GLY A 69 -0.95 -4.88 4.49
N ILE A 70 -0.72 -6.17 4.76
CA ILE A 70 -0.93 -6.77 6.09
C ILE A 70 0.11 -6.25 7.09
N VAL A 71 1.39 -6.24 6.72
CA VAL A 71 2.46 -5.71 7.59
C VAL A 71 2.23 -4.23 7.88
N GLY A 72 1.88 -3.43 6.87
CA GLY A 72 1.52 -2.03 7.04
C GLY A 72 0.33 -1.86 7.97
N ALA A 73 -0.73 -2.65 7.79
CA ALA A 73 -1.90 -2.61 8.67
C ALA A 73 -1.53 -2.90 10.13
N LEU A 74 -0.70 -3.91 10.38
CA LEU A 74 -0.21 -4.23 11.72
C LEU A 74 0.61 -3.09 12.33
N VAL A 75 1.51 -2.49 11.56
CA VAL A 75 2.32 -1.34 12.01
C VAL A 75 1.42 -0.19 12.41
N PHE A 76 0.46 0.22 11.57
CA PHE A 76 -0.45 1.32 11.91
C PHE A 76 -1.36 1.01 13.09
N LEU A 77 -1.77 -0.25 13.24
CA LEU A 77 -2.58 -0.69 14.38
C LEU A 77 -1.78 -0.60 15.69
N VAL A 78 -0.54 -1.10 15.71
CA VAL A 78 0.34 -1.02 16.88
C VAL A 78 0.69 0.42 17.20
N VAL A 79 1.10 1.22 16.20
CA VAL A 79 1.44 2.63 16.40
C VAL A 79 0.22 3.42 16.88
N GLY A 80 -0.97 3.16 16.34
CA GLY A 80 -2.21 3.79 16.79
C GLY A 80 -2.53 3.48 18.26
N LEU A 81 -2.35 2.22 18.68
CA LEU A 81 -2.52 1.82 20.08
C LEU A 81 -1.50 2.52 20.99
N LEU A 82 -0.23 2.52 20.63
CA LEU A 82 0.83 3.20 21.38
C LEU A 82 0.58 4.71 21.48
N PHE A 83 0.04 5.32 20.42
CA PHE A 83 -0.39 6.71 20.42
C PHE A 83 -1.56 6.91 21.39
N ALA A 84 -2.58 6.06 21.37
CA ALA A 84 -3.76 6.16 22.23
C ALA A 84 -3.44 6.10 23.73
N ILE A 85 -2.44 5.30 24.13
CA ILE A 85 -2.00 5.20 25.53
C ILE A 85 -0.95 6.25 25.91
N GLY A 86 -0.52 7.11 24.97
CA GLY A 86 0.48 8.15 25.23
C GLY A 86 1.90 7.64 25.43
N TYR A 87 2.25 6.49 24.83
CA TYR A 87 3.59 5.89 24.98
C TYR A 87 4.71 6.78 24.44
N PHE A 88 4.45 7.56 23.38
CA PHE A 88 5.44 8.48 22.81
C PHE A 88 5.43 9.81 23.56
N ASP A 89 6.61 10.36 23.87
CA ASP A 89 6.75 11.68 24.54
C ASP A 89 5.95 12.79 23.85
N GLY A 90 5.93 12.78 22.51
CA GLY A 90 5.13 13.74 21.73
C GLY A 90 3.62 13.53 21.90
N ALA A 91 3.16 12.28 22.03
CA ALA A 91 1.75 11.94 22.22
C ALA A 91 1.27 12.20 23.66
N ALA A 92 2.16 12.07 24.66
CA ALA A 92 1.86 12.37 26.06
C ALA A 92 1.60 13.86 26.32
N ARG A 93 2.14 14.74 25.46
CA ARG A 93 1.95 16.20 25.52
C ARG A 93 0.68 16.69 24.83
N LEU A 94 0.02 15.83 24.06
CA LEU A 94 -1.26 16.15 23.41
C LEU A 94 -2.41 15.96 24.40
N ASP A 95 -3.47 16.73 24.24
CA ASP A 95 -4.72 16.46 24.95
C ASP A 95 -5.31 15.11 24.53
N THR A 96 -6.14 14.54 25.40
CA THR A 96 -6.68 13.18 25.21
C THR A 96 -7.53 13.07 23.94
N LEU A 97 -8.29 14.11 23.59
CA LEU A 97 -9.16 14.10 22.41
C LEU A 97 -8.33 14.05 21.13
N THR A 98 -7.31 14.90 21.02
CA THR A 98 -6.39 14.94 19.88
C THR A 98 -5.66 13.61 19.72
N ARG A 99 -5.19 13.02 20.83
CA ARG A 99 -4.53 11.71 20.85
C ARG A 99 -5.43 10.58 20.35
N LEU A 100 -6.67 10.55 20.82
CA LEU A 100 -7.68 9.59 20.34
C LEU A 100 -8.04 9.83 18.86
N GLY A 101 -8.11 11.08 18.43
CA GLY A 101 -8.32 11.44 17.02
C GLY A 101 -7.25 10.85 16.11
N TYR A 102 -5.96 10.99 16.46
CA TYR A 102 -4.86 10.36 15.72
C TYR A 102 -4.93 8.83 15.75
N ALA A 103 -5.27 8.23 16.90
CA ALA A 103 -5.41 6.78 17.00
C ALA A 103 -6.53 6.24 16.09
N VAL A 104 -7.70 6.90 16.06
CA VAL A 104 -8.81 6.55 15.16
C VAL A 104 -8.42 6.72 13.69
N PHE A 105 -7.72 7.80 13.36
CA PHE A 105 -7.19 8.00 12.01
C PHE A 105 -6.25 6.86 11.59
N LEU A 106 -5.29 6.49 12.45
CA LEU A 106 -4.34 5.40 12.18
C LEU A 106 -5.05 4.05 12.06
N LEU A 107 -6.11 3.82 12.83
CA LEU A 107 -6.96 2.63 12.69
C LEU A 107 -7.68 2.62 11.33
N GLY A 108 -8.17 3.76 10.86
CA GLY A 108 -8.72 3.91 9.51
C GLY A 108 -7.70 3.60 8.42
N VAL A 109 -6.46 4.09 8.56
CA VAL A 109 -5.35 3.78 7.64
C VAL A 109 -5.01 2.29 7.67
N SER A 110 -5.00 1.66 8.85
CA SER A 110 -4.78 0.21 9.00
C SER A 110 -5.86 -0.59 8.25
N ALA A 111 -7.14 -0.26 8.44
CA ALA A 111 -8.25 -0.89 7.72
C ALA A 111 -8.13 -0.70 6.20
N PHE A 112 -7.70 0.48 5.76
CA PHE A 112 -7.44 0.74 4.34
C PHE A 112 -6.28 -0.10 3.79
N CYS A 113 -5.20 -0.29 4.54
CA CYS A 113 -4.11 -1.20 4.15
C CYS A 113 -4.60 -2.64 3.97
N VAL A 114 -5.48 -3.12 4.86
CA VAL A 114 -6.12 -4.45 4.71
C VAL A 114 -7.00 -4.51 3.45
N TRP A 115 -7.79 -3.47 3.18
CA TRP A 115 -8.59 -3.39 1.95
C TRP A 115 -7.73 -3.52 0.69
N VAL A 116 -6.63 -2.76 0.62
CA VAL A 116 -5.68 -2.80 -0.49
C VAL A 116 -4.96 -4.15 -0.58
N ALA A 117 -4.66 -4.80 0.54
CA ALA A 117 -4.07 -6.14 0.56
C ALA A 117 -5.00 -7.15 -0.13
N ILE A 118 -6.29 -7.11 0.21
CA ILE A 118 -7.31 -8.03 -0.31
C ILE A 118 -7.64 -7.73 -1.77
N TYR A 119 -8.24 -6.57 -2.04
CA TYR A 119 -8.81 -6.24 -3.34
C TYR A 119 -7.78 -5.61 -4.26
N GLY A 120 -7.00 -4.67 -3.73
CA GLY A 120 -6.14 -3.80 -4.51
C GLY A 120 -6.74 -2.42 -4.63
N GLN A 121 -6.38 -1.72 -5.70
CA GLN A 121 -6.95 -0.42 -6.00
C GLN A 121 -7.14 -0.30 -7.51
N GLY A 122 -8.37 -0.01 -7.91
CA GLY A 122 -8.84 0.22 -9.26
C GLY A 122 -8.33 1.53 -9.84
N TRP A 123 -8.80 1.84 -11.04
CA TRP A 123 -8.51 3.09 -11.72
C TRP A 123 -9.24 4.25 -11.04
N ASN A 124 -10.49 4.03 -10.65
CA ASN A 124 -11.32 5.03 -10.01
C ASN A 124 -11.17 4.97 -8.49
N ARG A 125 -10.28 5.79 -7.94
CA ARG A 125 -9.81 5.69 -6.55
C ARG A 125 -10.88 5.92 -5.48
N LEU A 126 -11.96 6.60 -5.84
CA LEU A 126 -13.07 6.90 -4.94
C LEU A 126 -14.18 5.85 -5.02
N ASP A 127 -14.11 4.93 -6.01
CA ASP A 127 -15.12 3.89 -6.20
C ASP A 127 -14.61 2.54 -5.71
N TRP A 128 -15.04 2.17 -4.51
CA TRP A 128 -14.74 0.89 -3.89
C TRP A 128 -15.25 -0.31 -4.70
N LYS A 129 -16.28 -0.11 -5.54
CA LYS A 129 -16.79 -1.18 -6.42
C LYS A 129 -15.81 -1.46 -7.55
N ASP A 130 -15.05 -0.46 -8.01
CA ASP A 130 -14.02 -0.62 -9.02
C ASP A 130 -12.89 -1.52 -8.51
N ASP A 131 -12.47 -1.36 -7.24
CA ASP A 131 -11.46 -2.22 -6.61
C ASP A 131 -11.89 -3.70 -6.61
N VAL A 132 -13.15 -3.96 -6.25
CA VAL A 132 -13.72 -5.31 -6.19
C VAL A 132 -13.88 -5.87 -7.60
N ALA A 133 -14.32 -5.06 -8.57
CA ALA A 133 -14.47 -5.45 -9.96
C ALA A 133 -13.11 -5.83 -10.56
N LEU A 134 -12.10 -4.97 -10.41
CA LEU A 134 -10.72 -5.24 -10.84
C LEU A 134 -10.17 -6.51 -10.20
N HIS A 135 -10.42 -6.74 -8.91
CA HIS A 135 -9.99 -7.97 -8.25
C HIS A 135 -10.64 -9.20 -8.87
N ARG A 136 -11.94 -9.15 -9.17
CA ARG A 136 -12.67 -10.25 -9.82
C ARG A 136 -12.17 -10.50 -11.24
N GLU A 137 -11.91 -9.45 -12.01
CA GLU A 137 -11.33 -9.55 -13.36
C GLU A 137 -9.97 -10.22 -13.33
N ASN A 138 -9.07 -9.77 -12.46
CA ASN A 138 -7.74 -10.36 -12.32
C ASN A 138 -7.80 -11.82 -11.85
N LYS A 139 -8.73 -12.14 -10.93
CA LYS A 139 -8.94 -13.52 -10.47
C LYS A 139 -9.36 -14.44 -11.63
N LYS A 140 -10.23 -13.97 -12.52
CA LYS A 140 -10.64 -14.69 -13.74
C LYS A 140 -9.51 -14.81 -14.75
N ARG A 141 -8.85 -13.69 -15.09
CA ARG A 141 -7.78 -13.62 -16.09
C ARG A 141 -6.55 -14.47 -15.73
N TYR A 142 -6.12 -14.43 -14.48
CA TYR A 142 -4.90 -15.11 -14.03
C TYR A 142 -5.16 -16.45 -13.34
N HIS A 143 -6.42 -16.90 -13.32
CA HIS A 143 -6.87 -18.15 -12.70
C HIS A 143 -6.38 -18.30 -11.24
N TRP A 144 -6.45 -17.21 -10.46
CA TRP A 144 -6.11 -17.27 -9.03
C TRP A 144 -7.15 -18.13 -8.32
N ARG A 145 -6.70 -19.21 -7.66
CA ARG A 145 -7.58 -20.14 -6.93
C ARG A 145 -8.30 -19.44 -5.77
N ARG A 146 -9.43 -20.03 -5.38
CA ARG A 146 -10.45 -19.37 -4.56
C ARG A 146 -9.92 -18.92 -3.22
#